data_AF-A0A928C785-F1
#
_entry.id   AF-A0A928C785-F1
#
_cell.length_a   1.000
_cell.length_b   1.000
_cell.length_c   1.000
_cell.angle_alpha   90.00
_cell.angle_beta   90.00
_cell.angle_gamma   90.00
#
_symmetry.space_group_name_H-M   'P 1'
#
loop_
_entity.id
_entity.type
_entity.pdbx_description
1 polymer ?
#
loop_
_entity_poly.entity_id
_entity_poly.type
_entity_poly.pdbx_seq_one_letter_code
_entity_poly.pdbx_strand_id
1 'polypeptide(L)'
;MIDCGFKTEEYREIKPYWSNRFRCQAHGICDMHTNCIPVAKGLGRCDKYTHVQFHDGYTNKTMTFEIENIEIGFGKAVWGAPDHEVYIIVLGKRKNNK
;
A
#
# COMPACT_ATOMS: atom_id res chain seq x y z
N MET A 1 -13.01 10.42 -2.94
CA MET A 1 -12.00 10.16 -4.00
C MET A 1 -11.74 8.67 -4.17
N ILE A 2 -11.45 7.93 -3.09
CA ILE A 2 -11.25 6.47 -3.18
C ILE A 2 -12.57 5.72 -3.36
N ASP A 3 -13.63 6.09 -2.63
CA ASP A 3 -14.94 5.40 -2.72
C ASP A 3 -15.57 5.42 -4.12
N CYS A 4 -15.38 6.51 -4.86
CA CYS A 4 -15.84 6.68 -6.23
C CYS A 4 -14.84 6.17 -7.29
N GLY A 5 -13.70 5.58 -6.87
CA GLY A 5 -12.70 5.00 -7.76
C GLY A 5 -11.78 5.98 -8.49
N PHE A 6 -11.90 7.29 -8.24
CA PHE A 6 -11.05 8.29 -8.90
C PHE A 6 -9.59 8.23 -8.43
N LYS A 7 -9.37 7.97 -7.13
CA LYS A 7 -8.03 7.82 -6.53
C LYS A 7 -7.78 6.34 -6.26
N THR A 8 -6.82 5.76 -6.97
CA THR A 8 -6.43 4.34 -6.89
C THR A 8 -5.15 4.11 -6.09
N GLU A 9 -4.60 5.14 -5.46
CA GLU A 9 -3.38 5.08 -4.66
C GLU A 9 -3.62 5.67 -3.27
N GLU A 10 -3.00 5.08 -2.26
CA GLU A 10 -2.94 5.66 -0.91
C GLU A 10 -1.49 5.98 -0.54
N TYR A 11 -1.26 7.19 -0.05
CA TYR A 11 0.06 7.70 0.27
C TYR A 11 0.30 7.69 1.77
N ARG A 12 1.47 7.21 2.19
CA ARG A 12 1.89 7.24 3.60
C ARG A 12 3.31 7.76 3.70
N GLU A 13 3.50 8.77 4.54
CA GLU A 13 4.84 9.26 4.88
C GLU A 13 5.74 8.14 5.35
N ILE A 14 7.01 8.21 4.95
CA ILE A 14 8.03 7.24 5.33
C ILE A 14 8.38 7.46 6.82
N LYS A 15 7.67 6.74 7.69
CA LYS A 15 7.87 6.75 9.14
C LYS A 15 8.18 5.35 9.65
N PRO A 16 8.92 5.20 10.76
CA PRO A 16 9.27 3.90 11.33
C PRO A 16 8.08 2.97 11.52
N TYR A 17 6.92 3.50 11.92
CA TYR A 17 5.67 2.73 12.03
C TYR A 17 5.30 1.99 10.72
N TRP A 18 5.32 2.70 9.59
CA TRP A 18 5.00 2.12 8.28
C TRP A 18 6.12 1.22 7.79
N SER A 19 7.37 1.63 7.96
CA SER A 19 8.53 0.81 7.62
C SER A 19 8.50 -0.52 8.38
N ASN A 20 8.14 -0.56 9.67
CA ASN A 20 8.02 -1.80 10.44
C ASN A 20 6.92 -2.74 9.94
N ARG A 21 5.85 -2.18 9.36
CA ARG A 21 4.73 -2.96 8.81
C ARG A 21 5.03 -3.49 7.42
N PHE A 22 5.60 -2.66 6.56
CA PHE A 22 5.94 -3.03 5.19
C PHE A 22 7.24 -3.82 5.08
N ARG A 23 8.10 -3.77 6.11
CA ARG A 23 9.20 -4.71 6.25
C ARG A 23 8.62 -6.13 6.27
N CYS A 24 8.99 -6.93 5.27
CA CYS A 24 8.93 -8.38 5.38
C CYS A 24 9.72 -8.77 6.63
N GLN A 25 9.02 -9.12 7.71
CA GLN A 25 9.62 -9.88 8.79
C GLN A 25 9.87 -11.27 8.22
N ALA A 26 10.99 -11.42 7.53
CA ALA A 26 11.55 -12.73 7.31
C ALA A 26 11.66 -13.38 8.68
N HIS A 27 11.01 -14.53 8.86
CA HIS A 27 11.50 -15.51 9.82
C HIS A 27 12.94 -15.84 9.43
N GLY A 28 13.92 -15.08 9.90
CA GLY A 28 15.36 -15.37 9.83
C GLY A 28 15.98 -15.66 8.45
N ILE A 29 15.23 -15.62 7.35
CA ILE A 29 15.67 -16.05 6.02
C ILE A 29 15.04 -15.13 4.97
N CYS A 30 15.59 -13.93 4.82
CA CYS A 30 15.59 -13.26 3.52
C CYS A 30 17.05 -13.01 3.12
N ASP A 31 17.85 -14.07 3.19
CA ASP A 31 18.94 -14.26 2.25
C ASP A 31 18.30 -14.72 0.94
N MET A 32 18.36 -13.86 -0.06
CA MET A 32 18.46 -14.21 -1.48
C MET A 32 17.88 -15.59 -1.89
N HIS A 33 16.57 -15.83 -1.76
CA HIS A 33 15.91 -16.93 -2.48
C HIS A 33 14.46 -16.61 -2.88
N THR A 34 14.34 -16.33 -4.18
CA THR A 34 13.36 -16.83 -5.16
C THR A 34 11.85 -16.62 -5.00
N ASN A 35 11.34 -15.96 -3.97
CA ASN A 35 9.95 -15.42 -4.03
C ASN A 35 9.76 -14.03 -3.41
N CYS A 36 10.82 -13.41 -2.89
CA CYS A 36 10.89 -11.95 -2.94
C CYS A 36 11.29 -11.58 -4.36
N ILE A 37 10.32 -11.40 -5.26
CA ILE A 37 10.63 -10.92 -6.62
C ILE A 37 11.30 -9.56 -6.46
N PRO A 38 12.57 -9.39 -6.87
CA PRO A 38 13.16 -8.07 -6.97
C PRO A 38 12.48 -7.41 -8.16
N VAL A 39 11.39 -6.68 -7.91
CA VAL A 39 10.93 -5.71 -8.90
C VAL A 39 12.04 -4.67 -8.94
N ALA A 40 12.64 -4.50 -10.12
CA ALA A 40 13.90 -3.80 -10.33
C ALA A 40 13.95 -2.35 -9.81
N LYS A 41 12.89 -1.80 -9.18
CA LYS A 41 12.82 -0.50 -8.50
C LYS A 41 11.70 -0.45 -7.45
N GLY A 42 11.92 -0.99 -6.25
CA GLY A 42 11.08 -0.71 -5.08
C GLY A 42 10.42 -1.93 -4.45
N LEU A 43 10.69 -2.08 -3.15
CA LEU A 43 10.08 -2.98 -2.15
C LEU A 43 9.14 -4.06 -2.70
N GLY A 44 9.64 -5.30 -2.79
CA GLY A 44 8.83 -6.45 -3.16
C GLY A 44 7.57 -6.62 -2.30
N ARG A 45 6.55 -7.26 -2.88
CA ARG A 45 5.26 -7.54 -2.25
C ARG A 45 5.48 -8.20 -0.87
N CYS A 46 5.09 -7.50 0.19
CA CYS A 46 5.01 -8.08 1.51
C CYS A 46 3.71 -8.87 1.59
N ASP A 47 3.76 -10.20 1.42
CA ASP A 47 2.58 -11.09 1.49
C ASP A 47 1.85 -11.05 2.84
N LYS A 48 2.37 -10.29 3.82
CA LYS A 48 1.73 -10.00 5.10
C LYS A 48 0.39 -9.28 4.95
N TYR A 49 0.26 -8.41 3.95
CA TYR A 49 -0.96 -7.63 3.74
C TYR A 49 -1.49 -7.82 2.32
N THR A 50 -2.70 -8.36 2.21
CA THR A 50 -3.38 -8.61 0.93
C THR A 50 -4.48 -7.60 0.63
N HIS A 51 -4.97 -6.90 1.65
CA HIS A 51 -6.06 -5.94 1.54
C HIS A 51 -5.81 -4.74 2.45
N VAL A 52 -6.37 -3.60 2.05
CA VAL A 52 -6.45 -2.39 2.87
C VAL A 52 -7.91 -2.02 3.08
N GLN A 53 -8.24 -1.62 4.30
CA GLN A 53 -9.58 -1.22 4.68
C GLN A 53 -9.56 0.26 5.06
N PHE A 54 -10.42 1.03 4.39
CA PHE A 54 -10.67 2.43 4.71
C PHE A 54 -11.98 2.55 5.47
N HIS A 55 -11.95 3.33 6.54
CA HIS A 55 -13.14 3.78 7.23
C HIS A 55 -13.38 5.23 6.83
N ASP A 56 -14.57 5.54 6.35
CA ASP A 56 -14.96 6.93 6.11
C ASP A 56 -15.13 7.63 7.47
N GLY A 57 -14.51 8.80 7.65
CA GLY A 57 -14.62 9.54 8.93
C GLY A 57 -15.96 10.26 9.09
N TYR A 58 -16.66 10.48 7.98
CA TYR A 58 -17.93 11.24 7.94
C TYR A 58 -19.14 10.34 7.91
N THR A 59 -18.97 9.12 7.39
CA THR A 59 -20.01 8.09 7.36
C THR A 59 -19.47 6.83 8.04
N ASN A 60 -20.32 6.01 8.66
CA ASN A 60 -19.86 4.72 9.22
C ASN A 60 -19.62 3.65 8.13
N LYS A 61 -19.28 4.08 6.91
CA LYS A 61 -19.05 3.20 5.76
C LYS A 61 -17.60 2.74 5.76
N THR A 62 -17.44 1.44 5.60
CA THR A 62 -16.15 0.80 5.46
C THR A 62 -16.00 0.26 4.04
N MET A 63 -14.80 0.39 3.48
CA MET A 63 -14.49 -0.11 2.14
C MET A 63 -13.15 -0.81 2.13
N THR A 64 -13.12 -2.00 1.55
CA THR A 64 -11.94 -2.86 1.51
C THR A 64 -11.50 -3.04 0.07
N PHE A 65 -10.21 -2.87 -0.19
CA PHE A 65 -9.59 -3.04 -1.49
C PHE A 65 -8.45 -4.04 -1.40
N GLU A 66 -8.24 -4.80 -2.47
CA GLU A 66 -7.01 -5.58 -2.64
C GLU A 66 -5.79 -4.65 -2.73
N ILE A 67 -4.66 -5.10 -2.20
CA ILE A 67 -3.37 -4.42 -2.39
C ILE A 67 -2.70 -5.05 -3.61
N GLU A 68 -2.56 -4.24 -4.66
CA GLU A 68 -1.90 -4.65 -5.90
C GLU A 68 -0.38 -4.53 -5.75
N ASN A 69 0.10 -3.37 -5.28
CA ASN A 69 1.51 -3.11 -5.05
C ASN A 69 1.73 -2.16 -3.86
N ILE A 70 2.93 -2.19 -3.29
CA ILE A 70 3.41 -1.17 -2.34
C ILE A 70 4.82 -0.78 -2.76
N GLU A 71 5.02 0.50 -3.08
CA GLU A 71 6.31 1.02 -3.52
C GLU A 71 6.69 2.31 -2.78
N ILE A 72 7.93 2.76 -2.93
CA ILE A 72 8.36 4.09 -2.49
C ILE A 72 8.52 4.95 -3.75
N GLY A 73 7.94 6.14 -3.73
CA GLY A 73 8.09 7.09 -4.83
C GLY A 73 7.36 8.40 -4.58
N PHE A 74 7.32 9.26 -5.60
CA PHE A 74 6.56 10.50 -5.59
C PHE A 74 5.11 10.23 -5.99
N GLY A 75 4.17 10.59 -5.11
CA GLY A 75 2.76 10.49 -5.42
C GLY A 75 2.28 11.60 -6.37
N LYS A 76 1.03 11.50 -6.81
CA LYS A 76 0.39 12.51 -7.66
C LYS A 76 -0.06 13.71 -6.84
N ALA A 77 0.47 14.90 -7.14
CA ALA A 77 0.08 16.15 -6.49
C ALA A 77 -1.43 16.42 -6.56
N VAL A 78 -2.09 16.06 -7.68
CA VAL A 78 -3.56 16.17 -7.85
C VAL A 78 -4.37 15.34 -6.86
N TRP A 79 -3.75 14.33 -6.24
CA TRP A 79 -4.34 13.48 -5.21
C TRP A 79 -3.85 13.84 -3.80
N GLY A 80 -3.18 14.99 -3.65
CA GLY A 80 -2.68 15.51 -2.38
C GLY A 80 -1.37 14.87 -1.92
N ALA A 81 -0.58 14.28 -2.84
CA ALA A 81 0.74 13.78 -2.49
C ALA A 81 1.69 14.93 -2.12
N PRO A 82 2.55 14.74 -1.11
CA PRO A 82 3.58 15.72 -0.77
C PRO A 82 4.73 15.70 -1.79
N ASP A 83 5.53 16.77 -1.81
CA ASP A 83 6.72 16.90 -2.67
C ASP A 83 7.96 16.19 -2.06
N HIS A 84 7.77 14.94 -1.66
CA HIS A 84 8.83 14.04 -1.22
C HIS A 84 8.38 12.59 -1.37
N GLU A 85 9.32 11.66 -1.27
CA GLU A 85 9.03 10.23 -1.39
C GLU A 85 8.13 9.73 -0.25
N VAL A 86 7.11 8.96 -0.63
CA VAL A 86 6.14 8.33 0.26
C VAL A 86 6.01 6.85 -0.08
N TYR A 87 5.47 6.08 0.86
CA TYR A 87 4.91 4.78 0.50
C TYR A 87 3.64 4.99 -0.33
N ILE A 88 3.57 4.34 -1.49
CA ILE A 88 2.44 4.33 -2.40
C ILE A 88 1.83 2.94 -2.34
N ILE A 89 0.61 2.84 -1.81
CA ILE A 89 -0.19 1.62 -1.79
C ILE A 89 -1.13 1.68 -2.99
N VAL A 90 -0.89 0.83 -3.99
CA VAL A 90 -1.72 0.73 -5.19
C VAL A 90 -2.92 -0.15 -4.88
N LEU A 91 -4.12 0.41 -5.09
CA LEU A 91 -5.40 -0.23 -4.79
C LEU A 91 -5.88 -1.02 -6.00
N GLY A 92 -6.13 -2.32 -5.78
CA GLY A 92 -6.74 -3.22 -6.74
C GLY A 92 -8.27 -3.23 -6.63
N LYS A 93 -8.86 -4.42 -6.80
CA LYS A 93 -10.31 -4.60 -6.81
C LYS A 93 -10.93 -4.28 -5.45
N ARG A 94 -12.07 -3.58 -5.48
CA ARG A 94 -12.92 -3.40 -4.28
C ARG A 94 -13.58 -4.73 -3.92
N LYS A 95 -13.50 -5.12 -2.64
CA LYS A 95 -14.33 -6.20 -2.11
C LYS A 95 -15.70 -5.67 -1.72
N ASN A 96 -16.73 -6.29 -2.29
CA ASN A 96 -18.10 -6.09 -1.85
C ASN A 96 -18.31 -6.97 -0.61
N ASN A 97 -18.73 -6.38 0.50
CA ASN A 97 -19.20 -7.14 1.64
C ASN A 97 -20.46 -7.89 1.20
N LYS A 98 -20.37 -9.21 1.13
CA LYS A 98 -21.47 -10.11 0.81
C LYS A 98 -22.31 -10.38 2.06
#